data_AF-A0A1H9RR89-F1
#
_entry.id   AF-A0A1H9RR89-F1
#
_cell.length_a   1.000
_cell.length_b   1.000
_cell.length_c   1.000
_cell.angle_alpha   90.00
_cell.angle_beta   90.00
_cell.angle_gamma   90.00
#
_symmetry.space_group_name_H-M   'P 1'
#
loop_
_entity.id
_entity.type
_entity.pdbx_description
1 polymer ?
#
loop_
_entity_poly.entity_id
_entity_poly.type
_entity_poly.pdbx_seq_one_letter_code
_entity_poly.pdbx_strand_id
1 'polypeptide(L)' 'MARIHARISDCRADGLHKLSRRLINENQVVCAETLAVKNMIRNPKLSKAIADAGWGELTRQIQYKGEWAGRQTV' A
#
# COMPACT_ATOMS: atom_id res chain seq x y z
N MET A 1 16.76 20.09 -4.87
CA MET A 1 16.22 18.75 -5.22
C MET A 1 15.63 17.99 -4.02
N ALA A 2 16.29 17.94 -2.85
CA ALA A 2 15.79 17.18 -1.68
C ALA A 2 14.35 17.52 -1.23
N ARG A 3 13.97 18.81 -1.18
CA ARG A 3 12.62 19.23 -0.74
C ARG A 3 11.48 18.74 -1.66
N ILE A 4 11.74 18.64 -2.96
CA ILE A 4 10.73 18.18 -3.93
C ILE A 4 10.54 16.67 -3.79
N HIS A 5 11.64 15.90 -3.68
CA HIS A 5 11.55 14.47 -3.44
C HIS A 5 10.88 14.12 -2.12
N ALA A 6 11.14 14.89 -1.06
CA ALA A 6 10.44 14.76 0.23
C ALA A 6 8.93 14.96 0.04
N ARG A 7 8.51 16.07 -0.58
CA ARG A 7 7.09 16.35 -0.84
C ARG A 7 6.40 15.26 -1.66
N ILE A 8 7.07 14.72 -2.68
CA ILE A 8 6.52 13.62 -3.50
C ILE A 8 6.38 12.34 -2.66
N SER A 9 7.37 12.03 -1.83
CA SER A 9 7.33 10.89 -0.92
C SER A 9 6.19 11.02 0.09
N ASP A 10 6.03 12.20 0.69
CA ASP A 10 4.98 12.48 1.68
C ASP A 10 3.58 12.39 1.05
N CYS A 11 3.39 12.93 -0.16
CA CYS A 11 2.12 12.80 -0.89
C CYS A 11 1.77 11.34 -1.20
N ARG A 12 2.77 10.53 -1.60
CA ARG A 12 2.56 9.10 -1.85
C ARG A 12 2.18 8.37 -0.55
N ALA A 13 2.90 8.63 0.54
CA ALA A 13 2.61 8.05 1.83
C ALA A 13 1.19 8.42 2.31
N ASP A 14 0.81 9.71 2.24
CA ASP A 14 -0.52 10.18 2.62
C ASP A 14 -1.62 9.50 1.78
N GLY A 15 -1.42 9.36 0.48
CA GLY A 15 -2.33 8.62 -0.42
C GLY A 15 -2.55 7.18 0.04
N LEU A 16 -1.47 6.45 0.33
CA LEU A 16 -1.54 5.08 0.85
C LEU A 16 -2.24 5.03 2.22
N HIS A 17 -1.96 5.98 3.10
CA HIS A 17 -2.57 6.06 4.43
C HIS A 17 -4.06 6.31 4.40
N LYS A 18 -4.54 7.14 3.45
CA LYS A 18 -5.96 7.40 3.22
C LYS A 18 -6.65 6.20 2.58
N LEU A 19 -6.03 5.60 1.57
CA LEU A 19 -6.58 4.43 0.87
C LEU A 19 -6.75 3.23 1.79
N SER A 20 -5.71 2.88 2.55
CA SER A 20 -5.79 1.76 3.52
C SER A 20 -6.83 2.01 4.62
N ARG A 21 -6.91 3.23 5.16
CA ARG A 21 -7.96 3.57 6.14
C ARG A 21 -9.36 3.45 5.55
N ARG A 22 -9.56 3.90 4.32
CA ARG A 22 -10.83 3.79 3.62
C ARG A 22 -11.22 2.33 3.42
N LEU A 23 -10.31 1.49 2.93
CA LEU A 23 -10.53 0.06 2.75
C LEU A 23 -10.92 -0.63 4.06
N ILE A 24 -10.15 -0.38 5.14
CA ILE A 24 -10.41 -0.97 6.45
C ILE A 24 -11.71 -0.46 7.06
N ASN A 25 -12.12 0.78 6.82
CA ASN A 25 -13.36 1.33 7.39
C ASN A 25 -14.60 0.86 6.63
N GLU A 26 -14.53 0.77 5.30
CA GLU A 26 -15.66 0.40 4.43
C GLU A 26 -15.90 -1.12 4.38
N ASN A 27 -14.86 -1.95 4.57
CA ASN A 27 -14.96 -3.40 4.42
C ASN A 27 -14.72 -4.12 5.75
N GLN A 28 -15.59 -5.04 6.14
CA GLN A 28 -15.42 -5.83 7.37
C GLN A 28 -14.28 -6.85 7.27
N VAL A 29 -14.05 -7.37 6.05
CA VAL A 29 -12.98 -8.30 5.73
C VAL A 29 -12.22 -7.75 4.52
N VAL A 30 -10.89 -7.70 4.61
CA VAL A 30 -10.02 -7.29 3.50
C VAL A 30 -9.07 -8.43 3.19
N CYS A 31 -9.25 -9.06 2.03
CA CYS A 31 -8.33 -10.10 1.58
C CYS A 31 -7.24 -9.47 0.71
N ALA A 32 -5.98 -9.63 1.11
CA ALA A 32 -4.81 -9.25 0.33
C ALA A 32 -4.07 -10.52 -0.06
N GLU A 33 -4.13 -10.87 -1.35
CA GLU A 33 -3.33 -11.98 -1.85
C GLU A 33 -1.86 -11.75 -1.55
N THR A 34 -1.15 -12.82 -1.15
CA THR A 34 0.30 -12.78 -1.00
C THR A 34 0.95 -12.69 -2.37
N LEU A 35 0.94 -11.49 -2.94
CA LEU A 35 1.62 -11.19 -4.19
C LEU A 35 3.12 -11.16 -3.92
N ALA A 36 3.88 -11.89 -4.72
CA ALA A 36 5.34 -11.80 -4.71
C ALA A 36 5.79 -10.47 -5.33
N VAL A 37 5.46 -9.34 -4.70
CA VAL A 37 5.73 -7.96 -5.19
C VAL A 37 7.20 -7.80 -5.59
N LYS A 38 8.12 -8.42 -4.84
CA LYS A 38 9.56 -8.48 -5.17
C LYS A 38 9.84 -9.10 -6.53
N ASN A 39 9.13 -10.16 -6.91
CA ASN A 39 9.24 -10.79 -8.23
C ASN A 39 8.54 -9.96 -9.31
N MET A 40 7.41 -9.31 -8.99
CA MET A 40 6.68 -8.50 -9.97
C MET A 40 7.44 -7.23 -10.36
N ILE A 41 8.19 -6.62 -9.42
CA ILE A 41 9.06 -5.48 -9.69
C ILE A 41 10.22 -5.84 -10.65
N ARG A 42 10.59 -7.12 -10.76
CA ARG A 42 11.60 -7.56 -11.74
C ARG A 42 11.12 -7.48 -13.19
N ASN A 43 9.81 -7.35 -13.42
CA ASN A 43 9.27 -7.15 -14.77
C ASN A 43 9.49 -5.69 -15.21
N PRO A 44 10.37 -5.40 -16.19
CA PRO A 44 10.70 -4.03 -16.59
C PRO A 44 9.53 -3.26 -17.20
N LYS A 45 8.49 -3.94 -17.69
CA LYS A 45 7.29 -3.29 -18.24
C LYS A 45 6.33 -2.81 -17.15
N LEU A 46 6.30 -3.49 -16.00
CA LEU A 46 5.34 -3.24 -14.92
C LEU A 46 5.98 -2.65 -13.66
N SER A 47 7.31 -2.72 -13.54
CA SER A 47 8.07 -2.31 -12.35
C SER A 47 7.75 -0.89 -11.89
N LYS A 48 7.68 0.06 -12.83
CA LYS A 48 7.36 1.46 -12.54
C LYS A 48 5.94 1.60 -11.98
N ALA A 49 4.95 1.00 -12.64
CA ALA A 49 3.55 1.08 -12.20
C ALA A 49 3.35 0.43 -10.83
N ILE A 50 3.99 -0.72 -10.58
CA ILE A 50 3.92 -1.43 -9.29
C ILE A 50 4.61 -0.62 -8.19
N ALA A 51 5.77 -0.02 -8.48
CA ALA A 51 6.49 0.82 -7.52
C ALA A 51 5.71 2.11 -7.21
N ASP A 52 5.11 2.74 -8.22
CA ASP A 52 4.29 3.94 -8.05
C ASP A 52 2.99 3.64 -7.27
N ALA A 53 2.42 2.45 -7.42
CA ALA A 53 1.23 2.03 -6.67
C ALA A 53 1.52 1.64 -5.21
N GLY A 54 2.79 1.41 -4.84
CA GLY A 54 3.19 1.20 -3.44
C GLY A 54 2.61 -0.06 -2.79
N TRP A 55 2.35 -1.13 -3.56
CA TRP A 55 1.64 -2.34 -3.08
C TRP A 55 2.24 -2.96 -1.82
N GLY A 56 3.57 -3.00 -1.70
CA GLY A 56 4.21 -3.55 -0.51
C GLY A 56 3.89 -2.76 0.77
N GLU A 57 3.92 -1.42 0.69
CA GLU A 57 3.56 -0.57 1.82
C GLU A 57 2.05 -0.60 2.08
N LEU A 58 1.23 -0.67 1.03
CA LEU A 58 -0.22 -0.78 1.17
C LEU A 58 -0.62 -2.04 1.96
N THR A 59 -0.07 -3.22 1.60
CA THR A 59 -0.34 -4.47 2.31
C THR A 59 0.09 -4.38 3.76
N ARG A 60 1.29 -3.83 4.04
CA ARG A 60 1.75 -3.57 5.41
C ARG A 60 0.77 -2.71 6.18
N GLN A 61 0.25 -1.65 5.55
CA GLN A 61 -0.72 -0.73 6.17
C GLN A 61 -2.08 -1.34 6.43
N ILE A 62 -2.60 -2.14 5.50
CA ILE A 62 -3.86 -2.85 5.67
C ILE A 62 -3.75 -3.83 6.83
N GLN A 63 -2.65 -4.56 6.95
CA GLN A 63 -2.46 -5.56 8.00
C GLN A 63 -2.46 -4.93 9.39
N TYR A 64 -1.59 -3.94 9.66
CA TYR A 64 -1.55 -3.33 11.00
C TYR A 64 -2.82 -2.53 11.32
N LYS A 65 -3.45 -1.87 10.33
CA LYS A 65 -4.70 -1.10 10.58
C LYS A 65 -5.90 -2.02 10.74
N GLY A 66 -5.92 -3.15 10.04
CA GLY A 66 -6.93 -4.18 10.19
C GLY A 66 -6.91 -4.76 11.60
N GLU A 67 -5.73 -5.15 12.07
CA GLU A 67 -5.51 -5.58 13.46
C GLU A 67 -6.00 -4.53 14.48
N TRP A 68 -5.65 -3.26 14.29
CA TRP A 68 -6.11 -2.18 15.18
C TRP A 68 -7.62 -1.95 15.17
N ALA A 69 -8.25 -2.11 14.00
CA ALA A 69 -9.69 -1.92 13.84
C ALA A 69 -10.51 -3.18 14.19
N GLY A 70 -9.85 -4.28 14.61
CA GLY A 70 -10.51 -5.57 14.84
C GLY A 70 -11.12 -6.18 13.58
N ARG A 71 -10.58 -5.84 12.40
CA ARG A 71 -11.06 -6.28 11.09
C ARG A 71 -10.22 -7.46 10.62
N GLN A 72 -10.87 -8.46 10.02
CA GLN A 72 -10.16 -9.64 9.53
C GLN A 72 -9.43 -9.30 8.22
N THR A 73 -8.10 -9.36 8.26
CA THR A 73 -7.25 -9.24 7.06
C THR A 73 -6.69 -10.63 6.73
N VAL A 74 -6.95 -11.12 5.51
CA VAL A 74 -6.59 -12.48 5.08
C VAL A 74 -5.68 -12.44 3.86
#